data_AF-A0A353UDL7-F1
#
_entry.id   AF-A0A353UDL7-F1
#
_cell.length_a   1.000
_cell.length_b   1.000
_cell.length_c   1.000
_cell.angle_alpha   90.00
_cell.angle_beta   90.00
_cell.angle_gamma   90.00
#
_symmetry.space_group_name_H-M   'P 1'
#
loop_
_entity.id
_entity.type
_entity.pdbx_description
1 polymer ?
#
loop_
_entity_poly.entity_id
_entity_poly.type
_entity_poly.pdbx_seq_one_letter_code
_entity_poly.pdbx_strand_id
1 'polypeptide(L)'
;MEFVDVLFPINLGPLTYKCPEHLIDKAHPGMLVSAPLKKQITKGIILGRPGRLAEESKSSTPISDNIKNISDTHGESLLLEPP
;
A
#
# COMPACT_ATOMS: atom_id res chain seq x y z
N MET A 1 2.08 5.91 -11.53
CA MET A 1 1.47 4.89 -10.64
C MET A 1 2.53 4.30 -9.73
N GLU A 2 2.37 4.47 -8.41
CA GLU A 2 3.24 3.83 -7.40
C GLU A 2 2.54 2.61 -6.78
N PHE A 3 3.34 1.75 -6.15
CA PHE A 3 2.87 0.59 -5.40
C PHE A 3 3.27 0.73 -3.94
N VAL A 4 2.40 0.28 -3.04
CA VAL A 4 2.62 0.29 -1.60
C VAL A 4 2.22 -1.05 -1.00
N ASP A 5 2.99 -1.51 -0.01
CA ASP A 5 2.62 -2.66 0.79
C ASP A 5 1.77 -2.22 1.99
N VAL A 6 0.58 -2.82 2.11
CA VAL A 6 -0.39 -2.52 3.16
C VAL A 6 -0.53 -3.72 4.08
N LEU A 7 -0.35 -3.49 5.38
CA LEU A 7 -0.59 -4.47 6.43
C LEU A 7 -1.99 -4.27 7.01
N PHE A 8 -2.79 -5.34 7.00
CA PHE A 8 -4.12 -5.36 7.60
C PHE A 8 -4.08 -6.06 8.96
N PRO A 9 -4.98 -5.72 9.91
CA PRO A 9 -5.08 -6.38 11.21
C PRO A 9 -5.75 -7.77 11.11
N ILE A 10 -5.19 -8.63 10.26
CA ILE A 10 -5.58 -10.03 10.09
C ILE A 10 -4.32 -10.88 9.96
N ASN A 11 -4.44 -12.19 10.13
CA ASN A 11 -3.29 -13.11 10.06
C ASN A 11 -2.83 -13.39 8.61
N LEU A 12 -2.43 -12.34 7.89
CA LEU A 12 -1.82 -12.38 6.56
C LEU A 12 -0.57 -11.49 6.55
N GLY A 13 0.38 -11.81 5.68
CA GLY A 13 1.49 -10.89 5.38
C GLY A 13 1.02 -9.62 4.67
N PRO A 14 1.92 -8.64 4.47
CA PRO A 14 1.63 -7.43 3.73
C PRO A 14 1.16 -7.73 2.31
N LEU A 15 0.24 -6.91 1.81
CA LEU A 15 -0.33 -7.05 0.48
C LEU A 15 -0.02 -5.81 -0.35
N THR A 16 0.41 -5.99 -1.59
CA THR A 16 0.74 -4.88 -2.49
C THR A 16 -0.52 -4.31 -3.16
N TYR A 17 -0.68 -2.99 -3.07
CA TYR A 17 -1.76 -2.23 -3.70
C TYR A 17 -1.20 -1.15 -4.62
N LYS A 18 -1.99 -0.77 -5.62
CA LYS A 18 -1.73 0.43 -6.42
C LYS A 18 -2.10 1.68 -5.61
N CYS A 19 -1.22 2.67 -5.64
CA CYS A 19 -1.49 4.01 -5.11
C CYS A 19 -1.95 4.92 -6.27
N PRO A 20 -3.21 5.39 -6.27
CA PRO A 20 -3.68 6.40 -7.21
C PRO A 20 -2.87 7.69 -7.10
N GLU A 21 -2.70 8.40 -8.22
CA GLU A 21 -1.84 9.59 -8.28
C GLU A 21 -2.21 10.69 -7.28
N HIS A 22 -3.52 10.91 -7.07
CA HIS A 22 -4.02 11.90 -6.12
C HIS A 22 -3.78 11.55 -4.64
N LEU A 23 -3.31 10.34 -4.33
CA LEU A 23 -2.97 9.89 -2.97
C LEU A 23 -1.47 9.71 -2.75
N ILE A 24 -0.63 9.84 -3.79
CA ILE A 24 0.82 9.57 -3.70
C ILE A 24 1.47 10.45 -2.63
N ASP A 25 1.17 11.74 -2.62
CA ASP A 25 1.75 12.71 -1.68
C ASP A 25 1.32 12.48 -0.22
N LYS A 26 0.30 11.64 0.00
CA LYS A 26 -0.22 11.30 1.34
C LYS A 26 0.09 9.86 1.74
N ALA A 27 0.57 9.02 0.82
CA ALA A 27 0.73 7.59 1.01
C ALA A 27 2.12 7.24 1.58
N HIS A 28 2.41 7.73 2.79
CA HIS A 28 3.68 7.48 3.47
C HIS A 28 3.64 6.23 4.37
N PRO A 29 4.78 5.57 4.64
CA PRO A 29 4.88 4.55 5.67
C PRO A 29 4.29 5.01 7.00
N GLY A 30 3.51 4.16 7.66
CA GLY A 30 2.80 4.50 8.90
C GLY A 30 1.43 5.14 8.70
N MET A 31 1.03 5.45 7.47
CA MET A 31 -0.30 6.00 7.20
C MET A 31 -1.39 4.94 7.21
N LEU A 32 -2.53 5.29 7.79
CA LEU A 32 -3.74 4.47 7.74
C LEU A 32 -4.42 4.65 6.38
N VAL A 33 -4.79 3.55 5.75
CA VAL A 33 -5.48 3.55 4.45
C VAL A 33 -6.68 2.64 4.47
N SER A 34 -7.65 2.94 3.62
CA SER A 34 -8.75 2.04 3.30
C SER A 34 -8.46 1.33 1.98
N ALA A 35 -8.58 0.02 1.95
CA ALA A 35 -8.36 -0.78 0.75
C ALA A 35 -9.32 -1.98 0.68
N PRO A 36 -9.69 -2.43 -0.53
CA PRO A 36 -10.54 -3.60 -0.68
C PRO A 36 -9.78 -4.88 -0.31
N LEU A 37 -10.26 -5.59 0.70
CA LEU A 37 -9.74 -6.87 1.14
C LEU A 37 -10.86 -7.89 1.09
N LYS A 38 -10.68 -8.93 0.26
CA LYS A 38 -11.75 -9.89 -0.10
C LYS A 38 -12.97 -9.15 -0.68
N LYS A 39 -14.06 -9.03 0.10
CA LYS A 39 -15.37 -8.46 -0.29
C LYS A 39 -15.75 -7.20 0.49
N GLN A 40 -14.84 -6.64 1.28
CA GLN A 40 -15.10 -5.47 2.12
C GLN A 40 -13.96 -4.45 2.01
N ILE A 41 -14.25 -3.20 2.32
CA ILE A 41 -13.21 -2.19 2.54
C ILE A 41 -12.70 -2.36 3.97
N THR A 42 -11.39 -2.52 4.12
CA THR A 42 -10.74 -2.72 5.41
C THR A 42 -9.65 -1.68 5.59
N LYS A 43 -9.42 -1.27 6.83
CA LYS A 43 -8.34 -0.36 7.19
C LYS A 43 -7.03 -1.13 7.38
N GLY A 44 -5.94 -0.59 6.84
CA GLY A 44 -4.59 -1.13 6.96
C GLY A 44 -3.56 -0.03 7.04
N ILE A 45 -2.31 -0.37 7.33
CA ILE A 45 -1.21 0.57 7.49
C ILE A 45 -0.22 0.37 6.34
N ILE A 46 0.22 1.47 5.73
CA ILE A 46 1.29 1.44 4.72
C ILE A 46 2.60 1.09 5.42
N LEU A 47 3.30 0.06 4.95
CA LEU A 47 4.66 -0.26 5.41
C LEU A 47 5.73 0.44 4.57
N GLY A 48 5.42 0.77 3.32
CA GLY A 48 6.29 1.49 2.41
C GLY A 48 6.22 0.94 0.98
N ARG A 49 7.25 1.22 0.20
CA ARG A 49 7.37 0.67 -1.16
C ARG A 49 7.70 -0.82 -1.09
N PRO A 50 7.19 -1.64 -2.03
CA PRO A 50 7.45 -3.06 -2.05
C PRO A 50 8.96 -3.32 -2.08
N GLY A 51 9.46 -4.08 -1.11
CA GLY A 51 10.90 -4.38 -0.97
C GLY A 51 11.50 -5.16 -2.16
N ARG A 52 10.67 -5.57 -3.14
CA ARG A 52 11.10 -6.25 -4.37
C ARG A 52 11.44 -5.33 -5.54
N LEU A 53 11.28 -4.01 -5.40
CA LEU A 53 11.55 -3.04 -6.48
C LEU A 53 12.89 -2.30 -6.33
N ALA A 54 13.66 -2.56 -5.27
CA ALA A 54 14.97 -1.91 -5.05
C ALA A 54 16.14 -2.57 -5.80
N GLU A 55 15.96 -3.77 -6.36
CA GLU A 55 17.03 -4.53 -7.02
C GLU A 55 16.85 -4.68 -8.53
N GLU A 56 15.92 -4.00 -9.21
CA GLU A 56 15.78 -4.19 -10.66
C GLU A 56 15.02 -3.05 -11.34
N SER A 57 15.76 -1.97 -11.64
CA SER A 57 15.62 -1.40 -12.99
C SER A 57 15.88 -2.55 -13.97
N LYS A 58 14.82 -3.08 -14.60
CA LYS A 58 14.75 -4.20 -15.58
C LYS A 58 14.19 -5.53 -15.02
N SER A 59 12.90 -5.62 -14.73
CA SER A 59 12.18 -6.87 -15.06
C SER A 59 10.67 -6.66 -15.03
N SER A 60 10.13 -6.54 -16.23
CA SER A 60 8.73 -6.83 -16.55
C SER A 60 8.35 -8.24 -16.07
N THR A 61 7.81 -8.35 -14.86
CA THR A 61 6.94 -9.48 -14.50
C THR A 61 5.53 -8.93 -14.34
N PRO A 62 4.49 -9.63 -14.83
CA PRO A 62 3.17 -9.06 -14.96
C PRO A 62 2.60 -8.89 -13.56
N ILE A 63 2.69 -7.68 -13.05
CA ILE A 63 1.87 -7.22 -11.95
C ILE A 63 0.45 -7.44 -12.46
N SER A 64 -0.18 -8.54 -12.05
CA SER A 64 -1.46 -9.02 -12.58
C SER A 64 -2.40 -7.84 -12.79
N ASP A 65 -3.11 -7.81 -13.92
CA ASP A 65 -4.08 -6.73 -14.22
C ASP A 65 -5.11 -6.50 -13.09
N ASN A 66 -5.21 -7.45 -12.16
CA ASN A 66 -6.09 -7.49 -11.00
C ASN A 66 -5.55 -6.87 -9.70
N ILE A 67 -4.38 -6.20 -9.66
CA ILE A 67 -3.98 -5.48 -8.45
C ILE A 67 -4.96 -4.33 -8.17
N LYS A 68 -5.53 -4.34 -6.97
CA LYS A 68 -6.52 -3.36 -6.50
C LYS A 68 -5.85 -2.06 -6.05
N ASN A 69 -6.61 -0.97 -6.10
CA ASN A 69 -6.19 0.34 -5.61
C ASN A 69 -6.48 0.48 -4.11
N ILE A 70 -5.64 1.24 -3.39
CA ILE A 70 -6.11 1.86 -2.15
C ILE A 70 -7.23 2.86 -2.49
N SER A 71 -8.24 2.94 -1.63
CA SER A 71 -9.44 3.73 -1.85
C SER A 71 -9.36 5.11 -1.18
N ASP A 72 -8.66 5.21 -0.05
CA ASP A 72 -8.56 6.45 0.73
C ASP A 72 -7.41 6.41 1.74
N THR A 73 -6.91 7.57 2.15
CA THR A 73 -5.89 7.77 3.19
C THR A 73 -6.51 8.48 4.40
N HIS A 74 -6.31 7.95 5.60
CA HIS A 74 -6.96 8.40 6.83
C HIS A 74 -5.91 9.03 7.76
N GLY A 75 -6.09 10.32 8.10
CA GLY A 75 -5.19 11.09 8.97
C GLY A 75 -4.34 12.10 8.22
N GLU A 76 -3.97 13.20 8.91
CA GLU A 76 -3.03 14.22 8.42
C GLU A 76 -1.59 13.99 8.92
N SER A 77 -1.36 12.92 9.69
CA SER A 77 -0.06 12.60 10.31
C SER A 77 0.18 11.09 10.40
N LEU A 78 1.46 10.72 10.40
CA LEU A 78 1.94 9.34 10.49
C LEU A 78 1.50 8.71 11.82
N LEU A 79 0.94 7.49 11.79
CA LEU A 79 0.59 6.76 13.02
C LEU A 79 1.78 6.04 13.65
N LEU A 80 2.89 5.93 12.92
CA LEU A 80 4.12 5.30 13.39
C LEU A 80 5.25 6.32 13.28
N GLU A 81 5.84 6.65 14.42
CA GLU A 81 7.09 7.40 14.49
C GLU A 81 8.26 6.39 14.46
N PRO A 82 9.36 6.69 13.75
CA PRO A 82 10.56 5.89 13.84
C PRO A 82 11.15 5.93 15.27
N PRO A 83 11.79 4.84 15.73
CA PRO A 83 12.36 4.74 17.08
C PRO A 83 13.55 5.68 17.32
#